data_AF-A0A928UMX8-F1
#
_entry.id   AF-A0A928UMX8-F1
#
_cell.length_a   1.000
_cell.length_b   1.000
_cell.length_c   1.000
_cell.angle_alpha   90.00
_cell.angle_beta   90.00
_cell.angle_gamma   90.00
#
_symmetry.space_group_name_H-M   'P 1'
#
loop_
_entity.id
_entity.type
_entity.pdbx_description
1 polymer ?
#
loop_
_entity_poly.entity_id
_entity_poly.type
_entity_poly.pdbx_seq_one_letter_code
_entity_poly.pdbx_strand_id
1 'polypeptide(L)'
;AKYAAQRERSIGLGVMGFHSFLQANMVEWESVAARSWNKRIFTHIKGQVDIASHVLAEERGPCPDAAECGMKERFSNKTAIAPTASISIICGGTSPGIEPIAANSFTHKTLSGSFNVRNVQLLKLLEEKGKNTDDVWSSIVTSGGSVQHLDFMSAHEKRVFKTAFEIDQIWLIDLAGQRAPLIDQAQSLNLFLPADIHKRDLHQLHYQAWKRGVKSLYYCRSLSLQRAESGVGNGVASKIKIAPPPTAPAAGATTDYEECLSCQ
;
A
#
# COMPACT_ATOMS: atom_id res chain seq x y z
N ALA A 1 19.21 -2.19 24.42
CA ALA A 1 19.51 -1.74 23.05
C ALA A 1 20.89 -2.20 22.55
N LYS A 2 22.01 -1.72 23.12
CA LYS A 2 23.38 -2.07 22.65
C LYS A 2 23.65 -3.57 22.59
N TYR A 3 23.30 -4.31 23.65
CA TYR A 3 23.47 -5.77 23.70
C TYR A 3 22.76 -6.48 22.55
N ALA A 4 21.45 -6.24 22.37
CA ALA A 4 20.67 -6.82 21.28
C ALA A 4 21.28 -6.49 19.91
N ALA A 5 21.57 -5.21 19.63
CA ALA A 5 22.17 -4.80 18.37
C ALA A 5 23.53 -5.50 18.08
N GLN A 6 24.34 -5.74 19.11
CA GLN A 6 25.60 -6.47 18.98
C GLN A 6 25.40 -7.96 18.73
N ARG A 7 24.36 -8.56 19.31
CA ARG A 7 24.01 -9.98 19.25
C ARG A 7 23.39 -10.40 17.92
N GLU A 8 22.29 -9.76 17.52
CA GLU A 8 21.54 -10.15 16.32
C GLU A 8 22.02 -9.42 15.07
N ARG A 9 22.52 -8.19 15.24
CA ARG A 9 22.86 -7.27 14.15
C ARG A 9 21.72 -7.07 13.15
N SER A 10 20.47 -7.30 13.52
CA SER A 10 19.32 -7.20 12.62
C SER A 10 19.24 -5.84 11.92
N ILE A 11 18.92 -5.87 10.63
CA ILE A 11 18.62 -4.69 9.81
C ILE A 11 17.24 -4.85 9.14
N GLY A 12 16.69 -3.76 8.63
CA GLY A 12 15.38 -3.74 7.96
C GLY A 12 15.44 -3.05 6.62
N LEU A 13 15.92 -3.73 5.58
CA LEU A 13 15.82 -3.24 4.21
C LEU A 13 14.34 -3.23 3.78
N GLY A 14 13.83 -2.05 3.47
CA GLY A 14 12.48 -1.83 2.97
C GLY A 14 12.43 -1.50 1.48
N VAL A 15 11.24 -1.12 1.01
CA VAL A 15 11.04 -0.56 -0.33
C VAL A 15 10.19 0.70 -0.25
N MET A 16 10.20 1.49 -1.30
CA MET A 16 9.19 2.51 -1.59
C MET A 16 8.98 2.59 -3.10
N GLY A 17 7.90 3.25 -3.53
CA GLY A 17 7.62 3.45 -4.94
C GLY A 17 6.91 2.28 -5.62
N PHE A 18 6.30 1.35 -4.88
CA PHE A 18 5.63 0.20 -5.49
C PHE A 18 4.47 0.59 -6.41
N HIS A 19 3.56 1.48 -5.99
CA HIS A 19 2.47 1.95 -6.88
C HIS A 19 3.04 2.77 -8.05
N SER A 20 3.99 3.66 -7.79
CA SER A 20 4.63 4.45 -8.85
C SER A 20 5.31 3.57 -9.90
N PHE A 21 5.93 2.46 -9.49
CA PHE A 21 6.48 1.46 -10.40
C PHE A 21 5.38 0.81 -11.25
N LEU A 22 4.26 0.39 -10.64
CA LEU A 22 3.14 -0.19 -11.40
C LEU A 22 2.58 0.82 -12.42
N GLN A 23 2.35 2.08 -12.00
CA GLN A 23 1.84 3.13 -12.88
C GLN A 23 2.81 3.47 -14.02
N ALA A 24 4.11 3.53 -13.74
CA ALA A 24 5.13 3.77 -14.78
C ALA A 24 5.17 2.66 -15.85
N ASN A 25 4.68 1.46 -15.53
CA ASN A 25 4.57 0.33 -16.45
C ASN A 25 3.13 0.11 -16.95
N MET A 26 2.21 1.05 -16.69
CA MET A 26 0.77 0.91 -17.01
C MET A 26 0.15 -0.39 -16.47
N VAL A 27 0.57 -0.81 -15.28
CA VAL A 27 0.02 -1.97 -14.59
C VAL A 27 -1.00 -1.50 -13.56
N GLU A 28 -2.25 -1.95 -13.71
CA GLU A 28 -3.28 -1.71 -12.70
C GLU A 28 -3.05 -2.58 -11.47
N TRP A 29 -3.32 -2.03 -10.29
CA TRP A 29 -3.07 -2.69 -9.00
C TRP A 29 -3.79 -4.04 -8.88
N GLU A 30 -5.05 -4.08 -9.33
CA GLU A 30 -5.98 -5.20 -9.19
C GLU A 30 -5.80 -6.21 -10.33
N SER A 31 -4.55 -6.60 -10.62
CA SER A 31 -4.23 -7.46 -11.76
C SER A 31 -3.28 -8.60 -11.44
N VAL A 32 -3.31 -9.63 -12.30
CA VAL A 32 -2.33 -10.73 -12.29
C VAL A 32 -0.92 -10.19 -12.58
N ALA A 33 -0.79 -9.15 -13.40
CA ALA A 33 0.48 -8.49 -13.67
C ALA A 33 1.08 -7.87 -12.40
N ALA A 34 0.28 -7.20 -11.56
CA ALA A 34 0.74 -6.68 -10.28
C ALA A 34 1.20 -7.79 -9.33
N ARG A 35 0.48 -8.92 -9.25
CA ARG A 35 0.90 -10.11 -8.49
C ARG A 35 2.21 -10.70 -8.99
N SER A 36 2.43 -10.73 -10.31
CA SER A 36 3.66 -11.21 -10.92
C SER A 36 4.84 -10.30 -10.57
N TRP A 37 4.67 -8.99 -10.72
CA TRP A 37 5.69 -8.00 -10.35
C TRP A 37 6.03 -8.04 -8.87
N ASN A 38 5.01 -8.12 -8.01
CA ASN A 38 5.20 -8.27 -6.57
C ASN A 38 6.08 -9.48 -6.24
N LYS A 39 5.74 -10.66 -6.76
CA LYS A 39 6.57 -11.86 -6.57
C LYS A 39 8.00 -11.67 -7.06
N ARG A 40 8.18 -11.13 -8.27
CA ARG A 40 9.52 -10.91 -8.87
C ARG A 40 10.39 -9.99 -8.02
N ILE A 41 9.84 -8.85 -7.60
CA ILE A 41 10.55 -7.84 -6.80
C ILE A 41 11.00 -8.43 -5.46
N PHE A 42 10.07 -9.01 -4.70
CA PHE A 42 10.40 -9.50 -3.35
C PHE A 42 11.24 -10.79 -3.36
N THR A 43 11.11 -11.63 -4.40
CA THR A 43 12.01 -12.79 -4.57
C THR A 43 13.43 -12.33 -4.86
N HIS A 44 13.58 -11.32 -5.74
CA HIS A 44 14.88 -10.73 -6.03
C HIS A 44 15.51 -10.11 -4.78
N ILE A 45 14.76 -9.27 -4.05
CA ILE A 45 15.24 -8.65 -2.81
C ILE A 45 15.69 -9.71 -1.81
N LYS A 46 14.86 -10.73 -1.52
CA LYS A 46 15.20 -11.80 -0.58
C LYS A 46 16.50 -12.50 -0.96
N GLY A 47 16.64 -12.90 -2.23
CA GLY A 47 17.86 -13.56 -2.70
C GLY A 47 19.10 -12.67 -2.57
N GLN A 48 18.99 -11.38 -2.91
CA GLN A 48 20.14 -10.47 -2.83
C GLN A 48 20.55 -10.16 -1.39
N VAL A 49 19.61 -9.97 -0.47
CA VAL A 49 19.95 -9.70 0.94
C VAL A 49 20.57 -10.92 1.63
N ASP A 50 20.13 -12.13 1.27
CA ASP A 50 20.71 -13.37 1.81
C ASP A 50 22.17 -13.54 1.33
N ILE A 51 22.41 -13.33 0.03
CA ILE A 51 23.76 -13.35 -0.55
C ILE A 51 24.65 -12.31 0.15
N ALA A 52 24.18 -11.07 0.27
CA ALA A 52 24.94 -9.99 0.91
C ALA A 52 25.27 -10.31 2.38
N SER A 53 24.33 -10.90 3.13
CA SER A 53 24.56 -11.30 4.51
C SER A 53 25.60 -12.41 4.63
N HIS A 54 25.58 -13.41 3.74
CA HIS A 54 26.60 -14.45 3.70
C HIS A 54 27.99 -13.89 3.35
N VAL A 55 28.10 -13.02 2.33
CA VAL A 55 29.36 -12.37 1.95
C VAL A 55 29.94 -11.56 3.12
N LEU A 56 29.10 -10.81 3.82
CA LEU A 56 29.56 -10.04 4.99
C LEU A 56 29.91 -10.94 6.19
N ALA A 57 29.31 -12.13 6.30
CA ALA A 57 29.67 -13.10 7.31
C ALA A 57 31.03 -13.76 7.03
N GLU A 58 31.38 -13.98 5.75
CA GLU A 58 32.74 -14.39 5.33
C GLU A 58 33.78 -13.34 5.73
N GLU A 59 33.54 -12.07 5.38
CA GLU A 59 34.52 -10.98 5.58
C GLU A 59 34.67 -10.59 7.06
N ARG A 60 33.56 -10.56 7.81
CA ARG A 60 33.51 -9.92 9.14
C ARG A 60 33.06 -10.84 10.26
N GLY A 61 32.85 -12.12 9.96
CA GLY A 61 32.24 -13.10 10.86
C GLY A 61 30.72 -12.97 10.97
N PRO A 62 30.01 -14.08 11.29
CA PRO A 62 28.56 -14.08 11.54
C PRO A 62 28.19 -13.20 12.76
N CYS A 63 26.91 -12.87 12.91
CA CYS A 63 26.43 -12.33 14.19
C CYS A 63 26.48 -13.42 15.28
N PRO A 64 26.70 -13.05 16.56
CA PRO A 64 26.73 -14.02 17.66
C PRO A 64 25.53 -14.98 17.71
N ASP A 65 24.30 -14.47 17.52
CA ASP A 65 23.10 -15.31 17.57
C ASP A 65 23.10 -16.38 16.44
N ALA A 66 23.45 -15.99 15.22
CA ALA A 66 23.56 -16.93 14.10
C ALA A 66 24.68 -17.96 14.34
N ALA A 67 25.83 -17.51 14.86
CA ALA A 67 26.99 -18.35 15.12
C ALA A 67 26.69 -19.45 16.14
N GLU A 68 25.97 -19.13 17.22
CA GLU A 68 25.55 -20.10 18.24
C GLU A 68 24.61 -21.17 17.71
N CYS A 69 23.84 -20.85 16.68
CA CYS A 69 22.98 -21.80 15.96
C CYS A 69 23.68 -22.48 14.77
N GLY A 70 24.99 -22.28 14.59
CA GLY A 70 25.76 -22.86 13.48
C GLY A 70 25.45 -22.26 12.10
N MET A 71 24.82 -21.08 12.05
CA MET A 71 24.47 -20.38 10.81
C MET A 71 25.55 -19.35 10.44
N LYS A 72 25.89 -19.27 9.14
CA LYS A 72 26.86 -18.31 8.61
C LYS A 72 26.18 -17.03 8.11
N GLU A 73 25.49 -16.33 9.00
CA GLU A 73 24.71 -15.14 8.68
C GLU A 73 25.26 -13.89 9.39
N ARG A 74 25.41 -12.78 8.66
CA ARG A 74 25.88 -11.52 9.26
C ARG A 74 24.79 -10.84 10.09
N PHE A 75 23.55 -11.02 9.68
CA PHE A 75 22.37 -10.39 10.25
C PHE A 75 21.29 -11.45 10.52
N SER A 76 20.75 -11.48 11.74
CA SER A 76 19.63 -12.38 12.08
C SER A 76 18.37 -12.07 11.28
N ASN A 77 18.09 -10.77 11.04
CA ASN A 77 17.02 -10.30 10.15
C ASN A 77 17.57 -9.24 9.19
N LYS A 78 17.00 -9.18 7.98
CA LYS A 78 17.50 -8.41 6.84
C LYS A 78 16.46 -7.45 6.24
N THR A 79 15.17 -7.79 6.26
CA THR A 79 14.11 -7.04 5.57
C THR A 79 12.94 -6.68 6.49
N ALA A 80 12.47 -5.45 6.33
CA ALA A 80 11.28 -4.95 7.00
C ALA A 80 10.71 -3.81 6.15
N ILE A 81 9.41 -3.87 5.82
CA ILE A 81 8.79 -2.82 5.01
C ILE A 81 8.19 -1.77 5.94
N ALA A 82 9.01 -0.77 6.27
CA ALA A 82 8.62 0.36 7.10
C ALA A 82 7.83 1.43 6.30
N PRO A 83 7.07 2.32 6.97
CA PRO A 83 6.47 3.47 6.33
C PRO A 83 7.55 4.41 5.79
N THR A 84 7.36 4.92 4.57
CA THR A 84 8.34 5.79 3.90
C THR A 84 7.74 7.12 3.45
N ALA A 85 6.68 7.60 4.12
CA ALA A 85 5.96 8.81 3.77
C ALA A 85 6.89 10.01 3.49
N SER A 86 7.74 10.39 4.45
CA SER A 86 8.63 11.55 4.28
C SER A 86 9.69 11.33 3.21
N ILE A 87 10.37 10.17 3.20
CA ILE A 87 11.45 9.91 2.23
C ILE A 87 10.92 9.71 0.80
N SER A 88 9.67 9.26 0.65
CA SER A 88 9.03 9.12 -0.66
C SER A 88 8.76 10.48 -1.32
N ILE A 89 8.46 11.51 -0.50
CA ILE A 89 8.35 12.90 -0.94
C ILE A 89 9.74 13.44 -1.35
N ILE A 90 10.75 13.22 -0.51
CA ILE A 90 12.13 13.65 -0.77
C ILE A 90 12.66 13.05 -2.09
N CYS A 91 12.34 11.78 -2.36
CA CYS A 91 12.75 11.08 -3.58
C CYS A 91 11.83 11.36 -4.79
N GLY A 92 11.37 12.60 -4.94
CA GLY A 92 10.63 13.05 -6.12
C GLY A 92 9.14 12.67 -6.12
N GLY A 93 8.54 12.48 -4.95
CA GLY A 93 7.09 12.23 -4.82
C GLY A 93 6.66 10.83 -5.30
N THR A 94 7.49 9.82 -5.07
CA THR A 94 7.12 8.42 -5.35
C THR A 94 6.09 7.91 -4.33
N SER A 95 5.38 6.82 -4.64
CA SER A 95 4.39 6.24 -3.72
C SER A 95 5.07 5.72 -2.44
N PRO A 96 4.47 5.90 -1.26
CA PRO A 96 5.08 5.44 -0.02
C PRO A 96 5.04 3.91 0.06
N GLY A 97 6.19 3.31 0.35
CA GLY A 97 6.31 1.91 0.72
C GLY A 97 5.78 0.96 -0.35
N ILE A 98 4.90 0.08 0.12
CA ILE A 98 4.09 -0.85 -0.66
C ILE A 98 2.64 -0.37 -0.79
N GLU A 99 2.36 0.90 -0.47
CA GLU A 99 1.01 1.43 -0.38
C GLU A 99 0.56 2.06 -1.70
N PRO A 100 -0.74 2.03 -2.00
CA PRO A 100 -1.27 2.81 -3.09
C PRO A 100 -1.24 4.31 -2.77
N ILE A 101 -1.03 5.14 -3.80
CA ILE A 101 -1.18 6.59 -3.73
C ILE A 101 -2.61 6.96 -3.28
N ALA A 102 -2.71 7.76 -2.22
CA ALA A 102 -3.99 8.13 -1.63
C ALA A 102 -4.84 9.07 -2.52
N ALA A 103 -4.19 9.92 -3.32
CA ALA A 103 -4.83 10.87 -4.22
C ALA A 103 -3.86 11.23 -5.36
N ASN A 104 -4.34 11.32 -6.62
CA ASN A 104 -3.48 11.69 -7.75
C ASN A 104 -3.11 13.18 -7.79
N SER A 105 -3.83 14.01 -7.05
CA SER A 105 -3.47 15.41 -6.79
C SER A 105 -3.91 15.77 -5.38
N PHE A 106 -3.02 16.36 -4.58
CA PHE A 106 -3.35 16.80 -3.23
C PHE A 106 -2.56 18.03 -2.82
N THR A 107 -3.15 18.79 -1.90
CA THR A 107 -2.56 20.02 -1.40
C THR A 107 -1.64 19.72 -0.22
N HIS A 108 -0.34 19.96 -0.38
CA HIS A 108 0.65 19.86 0.67
C HIS A 108 0.90 21.24 1.31
N LYS A 109 0.47 21.39 2.57
CA LYS A 109 0.72 22.62 3.34
C LYS A 109 2.10 22.57 3.97
N THR A 110 2.87 23.64 3.76
CA THR A 110 4.18 23.87 4.38
C THR A 110 4.14 25.19 5.14
N LEU A 111 5.15 25.46 5.98
CA LEU A 111 5.33 26.77 6.61
C LEU A 111 5.43 27.92 5.59
N SER A 112 5.97 27.64 4.40
CA SER A 112 6.19 28.60 3.32
C SER A 112 5.01 28.75 2.36
N GLY A 113 3.89 28.06 2.59
CA GLY A 113 2.74 28.10 1.69
C GLY A 113 2.17 26.72 1.36
N SER A 114 1.19 26.71 0.47
CA SER A 114 0.42 25.54 0.10
C SER A 114 0.74 25.15 -1.35
N PHE A 115 1.26 23.95 -1.57
CA PHE A 115 1.71 23.48 -2.88
C PHE A 115 0.86 22.30 -3.34
N ASN A 116 0.43 22.29 -4.59
CA ASN A 116 -0.28 21.15 -5.16
C ASN A 116 0.72 20.10 -5.62
N VAL A 117 0.64 18.90 -5.03
CA VAL A 117 1.46 17.75 -5.39
C VAL A 117 0.66 16.90 -6.37
N ARG A 118 1.22 16.72 -7.57
CA ARG A 118 0.60 15.97 -8.67
C ARG A 118 1.31 14.63 -8.85
N ASN A 119 0.56 13.58 -9.15
CA ASN A 119 1.12 12.27 -9.48
C ASN A 119 1.96 12.37 -10.76
N VAL A 120 3.25 12.07 -10.63
CA VAL A 120 4.25 12.18 -11.71
C VAL A 120 3.90 11.32 -12.92
N GLN A 121 3.39 10.10 -12.73
CA GLN A 121 3.05 9.23 -13.86
C GLN A 121 1.74 9.66 -14.53
N LEU A 122 0.78 10.18 -13.76
CA LEU A 122 -0.45 10.74 -14.33
C LEU A 122 -0.14 12.01 -15.13
N LEU A 123 0.77 12.86 -14.64
CA LEU A 123 1.21 14.06 -15.35
C LEU A 123 1.72 13.74 -16.76
N LYS A 124 2.61 12.75 -16.88
CA LYS A 124 3.12 12.29 -18.17
C LYS A 124 1.99 11.82 -19.10
N LEU A 125 1.06 11.01 -18.58
CA LEU A 125 -0.08 10.54 -19.37
C LEU A 125 -0.97 11.70 -19.85
N LEU A 126 -1.20 12.70 -19.00
CA LEU A 126 -1.99 13.88 -19.37
C LEU A 126 -1.26 14.74 -20.40
N GLU A 127 0.06 14.87 -20.32
CA GLU A 127 0.88 15.55 -21.33
C GLU A 127 0.79 14.84 -22.69
N GLU A 128 0.95 13.52 -22.71
CA GLU A 128 0.82 12.69 -23.91
C GLU A 128 -0.56 12.83 -24.59
N LYS A 129 -1.62 13.05 -23.80
CA LYS A 129 -2.98 13.25 -24.31
C LYS A 129 -3.32 14.70 -24.66
N GLY A 130 -2.41 15.65 -24.43
CA GLY A 130 -2.71 17.08 -24.55
C GLY A 130 -3.79 17.55 -23.56
N LYS A 131 -3.88 16.90 -22.40
CA LYS A 131 -4.85 17.15 -21.31
C LYS A 131 -4.18 17.60 -20.01
N ASN A 132 -2.90 17.96 -20.05
CA ASN A 132 -2.21 18.60 -18.92
C ASN A 132 -2.63 20.07 -18.80
N THR A 133 -3.86 20.32 -18.36
CA THR A 133 -4.42 21.66 -18.17
C THR A 133 -4.82 21.88 -16.72
N ASP A 134 -4.82 23.15 -16.28
CA ASP A 134 -5.21 23.49 -14.91
C ASP A 134 -6.67 23.14 -14.61
N ASP A 135 -7.56 23.16 -15.62
CA ASP A 135 -8.95 22.71 -15.47
C ASP A 135 -9.04 21.21 -15.15
N VAL A 136 -8.25 20.37 -15.84
CA VAL A 136 -8.21 18.92 -15.58
C VAL A 136 -7.67 18.65 -14.18
N TRP A 137 -6.58 19.31 -13.79
CA TRP A 137 -6.01 19.16 -12.46
C TRP A 137 -6.94 19.67 -11.36
N SER A 138 -7.62 20.80 -11.58
CA SER A 138 -8.63 21.33 -10.65
C SER A 138 -9.78 20.34 -10.48
N SER A 139 -10.24 19.75 -11.59
CA SER A 139 -11.28 18.71 -11.57
C SER A 139 -10.84 17.44 -10.81
N ILE A 140 -9.57 17.04 -10.92
CA ILE A 140 -9.01 15.92 -10.14
C ILE A 140 -8.99 16.26 -8.65
N VAL A 141 -8.57 17.47 -8.26
CA VAL A 141 -8.54 17.92 -6.87
C VAL A 141 -9.95 17.96 -6.26
N THR A 142 -10.92 18.55 -6.95
CA THR A 142 -12.32 18.61 -6.46
C THR A 142 -12.97 17.24 -6.39
N SER A 143 -12.55 16.29 -7.24
CA SER A 143 -12.94 14.88 -7.19
C SER A 143 -12.13 14.06 -6.18
N GLY A 144 -11.47 14.71 -5.21
CA GLY A 144 -10.73 14.04 -4.13
C GLY A 144 -9.46 13.32 -4.58
N GLY A 145 -8.87 13.73 -5.70
CA GLY A 145 -7.70 13.09 -6.31
C GLY A 145 -8.03 11.94 -7.26
N SER A 146 -9.31 11.68 -7.51
CA SER A 146 -9.77 10.65 -8.45
C SER A 146 -9.63 11.09 -9.91
N VAL A 147 -9.49 10.12 -10.81
CA VAL A 147 -9.54 10.30 -12.27
C VAL A 147 -10.71 9.57 -12.92
N GLN A 148 -11.56 8.90 -12.13
CA GLN A 148 -12.59 8.00 -12.67
C GLN A 148 -13.64 8.76 -13.52
N HIS A 149 -13.85 10.05 -13.24
CA HIS A 149 -14.76 10.94 -13.95
C HIS A 149 -14.22 11.50 -15.27
N LEU A 150 -12.93 11.31 -15.60
CA LEU A 150 -12.33 11.88 -16.80
C LEU A 150 -12.69 11.08 -18.06
N ASP A 151 -13.59 11.58 -18.89
CA ASP A 151 -14.13 10.84 -20.04
C ASP A 151 -13.12 10.53 -21.16
N PHE A 152 -12.05 11.32 -21.24
CA PHE A 152 -11.00 11.11 -22.25
C PHE A 152 -10.00 10.01 -21.88
N MET A 153 -10.06 9.48 -20.65
CA MET A 153 -9.21 8.36 -20.22
C MET A 153 -9.86 7.03 -20.55
N SER A 154 -9.05 6.08 -21.03
CA SER A 154 -9.51 4.72 -21.25
C SER A 154 -9.85 4.04 -19.93
N ALA A 155 -10.68 2.99 -19.99
CA ALA A 155 -11.04 2.21 -18.80
C ALA A 155 -9.80 1.61 -18.10
N HIS A 156 -8.77 1.25 -18.87
CA HIS A 156 -7.53 0.71 -18.31
C HIS A 156 -6.70 1.80 -17.62
N GLU A 157 -6.55 2.97 -18.23
CA GLU A 157 -5.86 4.11 -17.60
C GLU A 157 -6.54 4.49 -16.28
N LYS A 158 -7.88 4.54 -16.26
CA LYS A 158 -8.65 4.77 -15.04
C LYS A 158 -8.37 3.73 -13.95
N ARG A 159 -8.23 2.44 -14.31
CA ARG A 159 -7.85 1.36 -13.36
C ARG A 159 -6.41 1.49 -12.86
N VAL A 160 -5.47 1.91 -13.70
CA VAL A 160 -4.06 2.15 -13.32
C VAL A 160 -3.93 3.29 -12.30
N PHE A 161 -4.74 4.34 -12.45
CA PHE A 161 -4.67 5.54 -11.61
C PHE A 161 -5.76 5.58 -10.51
N LYS A 162 -6.32 4.43 -10.13
CA LYS A 162 -7.17 4.34 -8.94
C LYS A 162 -6.42 4.83 -7.70
N THR A 163 -7.11 5.62 -6.89
CA THR A 163 -6.64 6.04 -5.57
C THR A 163 -6.73 4.91 -4.56
N ALA A 164 -6.04 5.04 -3.43
CA ALA A 164 -6.05 4.05 -2.36
C ALA A 164 -7.47 3.67 -1.88
N PHE A 165 -8.42 4.60 -1.89
CA PHE A 165 -9.81 4.40 -1.48
C PHE A 165 -10.69 3.75 -2.57
N GLU A 166 -10.22 3.69 -3.82
CA GLU A 166 -10.94 3.11 -4.96
C GLU A 166 -10.49 1.68 -5.29
N ILE A 167 -9.38 1.24 -4.71
CA ILE A 167 -8.84 -0.12 -4.83
C ILE A 167 -9.58 -1.03 -3.85
N ASP A 168 -9.95 -2.22 -4.27
CA ASP A 168 -10.46 -3.24 -3.35
C ASP A 168 -9.31 -3.70 -2.43
N GLN A 169 -9.52 -3.47 -1.13
CA GLN A 169 -8.52 -3.72 -0.08
C GLN A 169 -8.10 -5.19 0.04
N ILE A 170 -8.91 -6.12 -0.48
CA ILE A 170 -8.50 -7.53 -0.56
C ILE A 170 -7.25 -7.71 -1.41
N TRP A 171 -7.04 -6.87 -2.43
CA TRP A 171 -5.83 -6.91 -3.28
C TRP A 171 -4.59 -6.45 -2.54
N LEU A 172 -4.71 -5.44 -1.67
CA LEU A 172 -3.61 -5.03 -0.80
C LEU A 172 -3.19 -6.19 0.11
N ILE A 173 -4.18 -6.86 0.70
CA ILE A 173 -3.97 -8.01 1.58
C ILE A 173 -3.39 -9.21 0.81
N ASP A 174 -3.89 -9.49 -0.40
CA ASP A 174 -3.37 -10.55 -1.27
C ASP A 174 -1.89 -10.33 -1.62
N LEU A 175 -1.52 -9.13 -2.06
CA LEU A 175 -0.14 -8.80 -2.40
C LEU A 175 0.76 -8.82 -1.16
N ALA A 176 0.26 -8.34 -0.01
CA ALA A 176 0.97 -8.40 1.26
C ALA A 176 1.22 -9.85 1.72
N GLY A 177 0.21 -10.71 1.65
CA GLY A 177 0.32 -12.13 1.98
C GLY A 177 1.29 -12.85 1.04
N GLN A 178 1.27 -12.54 -0.26
CA GLN A 178 2.18 -13.12 -1.23
C GLN A 178 3.66 -12.81 -0.92
N ARG A 179 3.96 -11.59 -0.47
CA ARG A 179 5.35 -11.18 -0.13
C ARG A 179 5.75 -11.50 1.31
N ALA A 180 4.82 -11.80 2.20
CA ALA A 180 5.10 -12.03 3.62
C ALA A 180 6.13 -13.16 3.88
N PRO A 181 6.13 -14.30 3.15
CA PRO A 181 7.17 -15.33 3.31
C PRO A 181 8.57 -14.88 2.85
N LEU A 182 8.64 -13.82 2.04
CA LEU A 182 9.88 -13.26 1.50
C LEU A 182 10.42 -12.11 2.38
N ILE A 183 9.72 -11.79 3.47
CA ILE A 183 10.09 -10.77 4.45
C ILE A 183 10.28 -11.46 5.79
N ASP A 184 11.50 -11.45 6.31
CA ASP A 184 11.87 -12.07 7.59
C ASP A 184 11.20 -11.37 8.78
N GLN A 185 11.17 -10.03 8.81
CA GLN A 185 10.40 -9.29 9.82
C GLN A 185 8.92 -9.16 9.43
N ALA A 186 8.43 -7.94 9.19
CA ALA A 186 7.03 -7.66 8.84
C ALA A 186 6.91 -6.49 7.85
N GLN A 187 5.68 -6.11 7.54
CA GLN A 187 5.36 -5.00 6.65
C GLN A 187 4.26 -4.12 7.27
N SER A 188 4.47 -2.80 7.27
CA SER A 188 3.45 -1.84 7.65
C SER A 188 2.41 -1.74 6.54
N LEU A 189 1.27 -2.42 6.73
CA LEU A 189 0.17 -2.43 5.77
C LEU A 189 -0.99 -1.57 6.30
N ASN A 190 -1.19 -0.40 5.70
CA ASN A 190 -2.40 0.39 5.90
C ASN A 190 -3.57 -0.18 5.09
N LEU A 191 -4.78 -0.07 5.63
CA LEU A 191 -6.04 -0.28 4.89
C LEU A 191 -6.77 1.06 4.73
N PHE A 192 -7.45 1.24 3.60
CA PHE A 192 -8.15 2.46 3.21
C PHE A 192 -9.63 2.16 3.03
N LEU A 193 -10.45 2.60 3.97
CA LEU A 193 -11.84 2.18 4.08
C LEU A 193 -12.81 3.36 3.92
N PRO A 194 -14.01 3.13 3.37
CA PRO A 194 -15.06 4.12 3.43
C PRO A 194 -15.50 4.34 4.88
N ALA A 195 -16.06 5.51 5.16
CA ALA A 195 -16.44 5.91 6.50
C ALA A 195 -17.57 5.06 7.11
N ASP A 196 -18.39 4.45 6.25
CA ASP A 196 -19.58 3.66 6.56
C ASP A 196 -19.38 2.16 6.31
N ILE A 197 -18.14 1.65 6.39
CA ILE A 197 -17.87 0.23 6.18
C ILE A 197 -18.64 -0.64 7.18
N HIS A 198 -19.27 -1.70 6.69
CA HIS A 198 -20.00 -2.64 7.52
C HIS A 198 -19.05 -3.50 8.38
N LYS A 199 -19.41 -3.73 9.66
CA LYS A 199 -18.61 -4.52 10.63
C LYS A 199 -18.17 -5.89 10.06
N ARG A 200 -19.09 -6.59 9.38
CA ARG A 200 -18.82 -7.86 8.69
C ARG A 200 -17.67 -7.75 7.68
N ASP A 201 -17.66 -6.71 6.86
CA ASP A 201 -16.69 -6.56 5.78
C ASP A 201 -15.32 -6.16 6.36
N LEU A 202 -15.32 -5.31 7.39
CA LEU A 202 -14.12 -5.00 8.18
C LEU A 202 -13.52 -6.26 8.82
N HIS A 203 -14.35 -7.09 9.47
CA HIS A 203 -13.93 -8.37 10.02
C HIS A 203 -13.38 -9.29 8.93
N GLN A 204 -14.05 -9.36 7.78
CA GLN A 204 -13.61 -10.18 6.66
C GLN A 204 -12.23 -9.77 6.16
N LEU A 205 -11.91 -8.48 6.10
CA LEU A 205 -10.56 -7.99 5.75
C LEU A 205 -9.51 -8.45 6.76
N HIS A 206 -9.76 -8.30 8.06
CA HIS A 206 -8.83 -8.73 9.10
C HIS A 206 -8.61 -10.25 9.10
N TYR A 207 -9.70 -11.02 9.03
CA TYR A 207 -9.64 -12.48 8.92
C TYR A 207 -8.84 -12.92 7.70
N GLN A 208 -9.00 -12.22 6.58
CA GLN A 208 -8.29 -12.51 5.34
C GLN A 208 -6.80 -12.14 5.40
N ALA A 209 -6.43 -11.10 6.15
CA ALA A 209 -5.03 -10.79 6.41
C ALA A 209 -4.36 -11.89 7.24
N TRP A 210 -5.02 -12.33 8.32
CA TRP A 210 -4.56 -13.46 9.13
C TRP A 210 -4.44 -14.74 8.29
N LYS A 211 -5.49 -15.10 7.54
CA LYS A 211 -5.55 -16.32 6.73
C LYS A 211 -4.43 -16.39 5.68
N ARG A 212 -3.99 -15.24 5.16
CA ARG A 212 -2.92 -15.13 4.17
C ARG A 212 -1.52 -14.98 4.77
N GLY A 213 -1.39 -15.07 6.09
CA GLY A 213 -0.09 -14.97 6.77
C GLY A 213 0.49 -13.56 6.81
N VAL A 214 -0.35 -12.52 6.69
CA VAL A 214 0.09 -11.14 6.91
C VAL A 214 0.39 -10.96 8.40
N LYS A 215 1.67 -10.70 8.72
CA LYS A 215 2.17 -10.64 10.10
C LYS A 215 1.67 -9.43 10.90
N SER A 216 1.29 -8.34 10.22
CA SER A 216 0.83 -7.10 10.85
C SER A 216 -0.06 -6.28 9.91
N LEU A 217 -1.09 -5.67 10.47
CA LEU A 217 -1.79 -4.51 9.91
C LEU A 217 -1.37 -3.26 10.68
N TYR A 218 -1.44 -2.10 10.04
CA TYR A 218 -1.01 -0.84 10.62
C TYR A 218 -2.18 0.11 10.89
N TYR A 219 -2.40 1.16 10.09
CA TYR A 219 -3.57 2.01 10.25
C TYR A 219 -4.77 1.54 9.43
N CYS A 220 -5.94 1.67 10.03
CA CYS A 220 -7.21 1.76 9.30
C CYS A 220 -7.46 3.25 8.98
N ARG A 221 -7.30 3.64 7.72
CA ARG A 221 -7.54 5.00 7.26
C ARG A 221 -8.96 5.10 6.72
N SER A 222 -9.85 5.73 7.48
CA SER A 222 -11.21 6.03 7.03
C SER A 222 -11.30 7.43 6.42
N LEU A 223 -12.22 7.59 5.47
CA LEU A 223 -12.69 8.93 5.09
C LEU A 223 -13.58 9.50 6.22
N SER A 224 -13.69 10.82 6.32
CA SER A 224 -14.70 11.45 7.15
C SER A 224 -16.04 11.49 6.40
N LEU A 225 -17.15 11.21 7.10
CA LEU A 225 -18.51 11.34 6.53
C LEU A 225 -18.82 12.79 6.11
N GLN A 226 -18.29 13.75 6.85
CA GLN A 226 -18.26 15.16 6.47
C GLN A 226 -16.85 15.49 5.98
N ARG A 227 -16.66 15.55 4.66
CA ARG A 227 -15.66 16.48 4.14
C ARG A 227 -16.33 17.85 4.22
N ALA A 228 -15.99 18.62 5.24
CA ALA A 228 -16.37 20.02 5.30
C ALA A 228 -15.99 20.65 3.94
N GLU A 229 -17.01 21.20 3.29
CA GLU A 229 -16.94 21.79 1.96
C GLU A 229 -15.75 22.74 1.88
N SER A 230 -14.69 22.32 1.20
CA SER A 230 -13.79 23.29 0.59
C SER A 230 -14.55 23.76 -0.64
N GLY A 231 -15.07 24.99 -0.56
CA GLY A 231 -16.16 25.50 -1.37
C GLY A 231 -16.10 25.20 -2.87
N VAL A 232 -17.32 25.14 -3.42
CA VAL A 232 -17.73 24.93 -4.82
C VAL A 232 -18.12 23.47 -5.15
N GLY A 233 -19.43 23.19 -5.01
CA GLY A 233 -20.20 22.49 -6.04
C GLY A 233 -20.55 21.01 -5.80
N ASN A 234 -21.78 20.78 -5.32
CA ASN A 234 -22.69 19.64 -5.52
C ASN A 234 -22.11 18.22 -5.72
N GLY A 235 -22.45 17.36 -4.76
CA GLY A 235 -21.94 16.01 -4.63
C GLY A 235 -22.47 14.95 -5.60
N VAL A 236 -21.74 13.85 -5.63
CA VAL A 236 -22.24 12.49 -5.85
C VAL A 236 -21.38 11.56 -4.99
N ALA A 237 -21.96 11.03 -3.92
CA ALA A 237 -21.38 9.89 -3.21
C ALA A 237 -21.43 8.67 -4.16
N SER A 238 -20.29 8.31 -4.75
CA SER A 238 -20.20 7.12 -5.59
C SER A 238 -20.35 5.89 -4.70
N LYS A 239 -21.50 5.20 -4.81
CA LYS A 239 -21.75 3.92 -4.15
C LYS A 239 -20.80 2.88 -4.76
N ILE A 240 -19.71 2.57 -4.06
CA ILE A 240 -18.82 1.46 -4.40
C ILE A 240 -19.65 0.16 -4.26
N LYS A 241 -19.97 -0.48 -5.38
CA LYS A 241 -20.61 -1.80 -5.39
C LYS A 241 -19.54 -2.88 -5.22
N ILE A 242 -19.47 -3.46 -4.03
CA ILE A 242 -18.76 -4.73 -3.79
C ILE A 242 -19.64 -5.84 -4.41
N ALA A 243 -19.06 -6.62 -5.33
CA ALA A 243 -19.76 -7.77 -5.91
C ALA A 243 -20.02 -8.83 -4.82
N PRO A 244 -21.24 -9.39 -4.73
CA PRO A 244 -21.54 -10.41 -3.74
C PRO A 244 -20.79 -11.72 -4.06
N PRO A 245 -20.30 -12.45 -3.05
CA PRO A 245 -19.68 -13.75 -3.25
C PRO A 245 -20.70 -14.80 -3.73
N PRO A 246 -20.25 -15.90 -4.38
CA PRO A 246 -21.13 -17.00 -4.75
C PRO A 246 -21.76 -17.62 -3.51
N THR A 247 -23.06 -17.87 -3.58
CA THR A 247 -23.91 -18.38 -2.51
C THR A 247 -23.40 -19.70 -1.95
N ALA A 248 -22.99 -19.69 -0.67
CA ALA A 248 -22.80 -20.88 0.15
C ALA A 248 -24.12 -21.21 0.89
N PRO A 249 -24.39 -22.50 1.20
CA PRO A 249 -25.70 -22.98 1.63
C PRO A 249 -26.09 -22.47 3.03
N ALA A 250 -27.40 -22.43 3.25
CA ALA A 250 -28.05 -21.77 4.37
C ALA A 250 -27.91 -22.47 5.74
N ALA A 251 -27.98 -21.60 6.76
CA ALA A 251 -28.43 -21.81 8.14
C ALA A 251 -27.45 -22.48 9.14
N GLY A 252 -26.81 -21.61 9.92
CA GLY A 252 -26.35 -21.84 11.29
C GLY A 252 -26.37 -20.50 12.03
N ALA A 253 -26.82 -20.50 13.30
CA ALA A 253 -27.17 -19.35 14.14
C ALA A 253 -26.44 -18.02 13.84
N THR A 254 -27.20 -16.95 13.63
CA THR A 254 -26.69 -15.57 13.62
C THR A 254 -26.19 -15.23 15.02
N THR A 255 -24.88 -15.31 15.22
CA THR A 255 -24.24 -14.73 16.39
C THR A 255 -24.37 -13.21 16.28
N ASP A 256 -24.96 -12.59 17.29
CA ASP A 256 -25.04 -11.15 17.44
C ASP A 256 -23.64 -10.60 17.72
N TYR A 257 -23.02 -10.00 16.69
CA TYR A 257 -21.71 -9.33 16.77
C TYR A 257 -21.89 -7.80 16.79
N GLU A 258 -22.83 -7.31 17.61
CA GLU A 258 -22.95 -5.87 17.88
C GLU A 258 -21.65 -5.27 18.47
N GLU A 259 -20.79 -6.07 19.07
CA GLU A 259 -19.52 -5.61 19.64
C GLU A 259 -18.30 -6.35 19.06
N CYS A 260 -17.49 -5.64 18.28
CA CYS A 260 -16.18 -6.13 17.86
C CYS A 260 -15.17 -5.82 18.98
N LEU A 261 -14.83 -6.83 19.78
CA LEU A 261 -13.83 -6.72 20.85
C LEU A 261 -12.45 -6.24 20.39
N SER A 262 -12.13 -6.34 19.09
CA SER A 262 -10.87 -5.85 18.52
C SER A 262 -10.87 -4.36 18.17
N CYS A 263 -12.02 -3.68 18.32
CA CYS A 263 -12.19 -2.25 18.03
C CYS A 263 -12.38 -1.38 19.28
N GLN A 264 -12.22 -1.96 20.48
CA GLN A 264 -12.11 -1.20 21.75
C GLN A 264 -10.70 -0.62 21.92
#